data_AF-A0A7G3GCQ6-F1
#
_entry.id   AF-A0A7G3GCQ6-F1
#
_cell.length_a   1.000
_cell.length_b   1.000
_cell.length_c   1.000
_cell.angle_alpha   90.00
_cell.angle_beta   90.00
_cell.angle_gamma   90.00
#
_symmetry.space_group_name_H-M   'P 1'
#
loop_
_entity.id
_entity.type
_entity.pdbx_description
1 polymer ?
#
loop_
_entity_poly.entity_id
_entity_poly.type
_entity_poly.pdbx_seq_one_letter_code
_entity_poly.pdbx_strand_id
1 'polypeptide(L)'
;MAIHHRQNSIKPNKITSLHATGAQTNGMVERFNRRISEVVQQTRVASTAELEATLLNDLKIYNHHLPQEALGHTTPTQAIKEWQKTKPELFN
;
A
#
# COMPACT_ATOMS: atom_id res chain seq x y z
N MET A 1 23.91 -12.03 35.15
CA MET A 1 24.30 -11.03 34.12
C MET A 1 23.21 -11.02 33.06
N ALA A 2 22.39 -9.97 33.03
CA ALA A 2 21.25 -9.86 32.12
C ALA A 2 21.69 -9.19 30.81
N ILE A 3 21.66 -9.92 29.70
CA ILE A 3 21.84 -9.35 28.37
C ILE A 3 20.45 -8.99 27.85
N HIS A 4 20.11 -7.70 27.92
CA HIS A 4 18.93 -7.15 27.27
C HIS A 4 19.12 -7.17 25.75
N HIS A 5 18.51 -8.16 25.09
CA HIS A 5 18.23 -8.07 23.66
C HIS A 5 17.19 -6.97 23.44
N ARG A 6 17.66 -5.81 22.98
CA ARG A 6 16.83 -4.67 22.59
C ARG A 6 16.01 -5.10 21.37
N GLN A 7 14.76 -5.50 21.57
CA GLN A 7 13.80 -5.62 20.47
C GLN A 7 13.59 -4.23 19.90
N ASN A 8 14.09 -3.98 18.69
CA ASN A 8 13.79 -2.77 17.94
C ASN A 8 12.37 -2.92 17.37
N SER A 9 11.38 -2.83 18.26
CA SER A 9 9.96 -2.79 17.89
C SER A 9 9.72 -1.47 17.17
N ILE A 10 9.74 -1.51 15.83
CA ILE A 10 9.14 -0.46 15.01
C ILE A 10 7.69 -0.37 15.48
N LYS A 11 7.35 0.72 16.18
CA LYS A 11 5.98 0.94 16.65
C LYS A 11 5.06 0.91 15.42
N PRO A 12 3.98 0.12 15.41
CA PRO A 12 3.03 0.16 14.31
C PRO A 12 2.53 1.59 14.17
N ASN A 13 2.77 2.17 13.00
CA ASN A 13 2.38 3.52 12.68
C ASN A 13 0.85 3.62 12.81
N LYS A 14 0.34 4.76 13.31
CA LYS A 14 -1.07 5.04 13.68
C LYS A 14 -2.12 4.78 12.58
N ILE A 15 -1.70 4.36 11.40
CA ILE A 15 -2.55 4.00 10.26
C ILE A 15 -3.24 2.63 10.49
N THR A 16 -2.69 1.77 11.38
CA THR A 16 -3.27 0.43 11.67
C THR A 16 -4.39 0.43 12.72
N SER A 17 -4.76 1.57 13.32
CA SER A 17 -5.74 1.61 14.41
C SER A 17 -7.06 2.31 14.09
N LEU A 18 -7.42 2.47 12.82
CA LEU A 18 -8.80 2.80 12.48
C LEU A 18 -9.60 1.50 12.50
N HIS A 19 -10.31 1.25 13.61
CA HIS A 19 -11.45 0.34 13.68
C HIS A 19 -12.51 0.82 12.67
N ALA A 20 -12.31 0.51 11.39
CA ALA A 20 -13.27 0.77 10.33
C ALA A 20 -14.12 -0.49 10.16
N THR A 21 -15.28 -0.50 10.79
CA THR A 21 -16.36 -1.44 10.52
C THR A 21 -16.85 -1.25 9.09
N GLY A 22 -16.35 -2.09 8.17
CA GLY A 22 -16.78 -2.11 6.77
C GLY A 22 -15.84 -2.96 5.93
N ALA A 23 -16.22 -4.22 5.68
CA ALA A 23 -15.38 -5.29 5.13
C ALA A 23 -14.91 -5.13 3.66
N GLN A 24 -14.81 -3.91 3.13
CA GLN A 24 -14.49 -3.68 1.71
C GLN A 24 -13.27 -2.77 1.46
N THR A 25 -12.81 -1.98 2.45
CA THR A 25 -11.60 -1.13 2.32
C THR A 25 -10.34 -1.79 2.91
N ASN A 26 -10.48 -2.58 3.97
CA ASN A 26 -9.42 -3.43 4.57
C ASN A 26 -8.99 -4.61 3.68
N GLY A 27 -9.36 -4.62 2.39
CA GLY A 27 -8.81 -5.58 1.43
C GLY A 27 -7.70 -4.95 0.58
N MET A 28 -7.90 -3.70 0.17
CA MET A 28 -7.01 -3.02 -0.78
C MET A 28 -5.73 -2.52 -0.13
N VAL A 29 -5.81 -2.00 1.10
CA VAL A 29 -4.64 -1.54 1.86
C VAL A 29 -3.73 -2.72 2.19
N GLU A 30 -4.32 -3.85 2.58
CA GLU A 30 -3.64 -5.08 2.97
C GLU A 30 -3.00 -5.75 1.75
N ARG A 31 -3.68 -5.74 0.59
CA ARG A 31 -3.09 -6.17 -0.68
C ARG A 31 -1.92 -5.29 -1.09
N PHE A 32 -2.05 -3.97 -0.98
CA PHE A 32 -0.97 -3.05 -1.26
C PHE A 32 0.23 -3.28 -0.33
N ASN A 33 0.01 -3.37 0.98
CA ASN A 33 1.06 -3.63 1.96
C ASN A 33 1.75 -4.99 1.75
N ARG A 34 0.99 -6.02 1.37
CA ARG A 34 1.56 -7.32 1.00
C ARG A 34 2.47 -7.22 -0.22
N ARG A 35 2.02 -6.53 -1.28
CA ARG A 35 2.83 -6.32 -2.49
C ARG A 35 4.13 -5.58 -2.19
N ILE A 36 4.08 -4.51 -1.40
CA ILE A 36 5.29 -3.79 -0.99
C ILE A 36 6.25 -4.72 -0.23
N SER A 37 5.72 -5.56 0.66
CA SER A 37 6.53 -6.55 1.38
C SER A 37 7.18 -7.56 0.43
N GLU A 38 6.44 -8.04 -0.58
CA GLU A 38 6.96 -8.95 -1.61
C GLU A 38 8.04 -8.29 -2.47
N VAL A 39 7.82 -7.05 -2.92
CA VAL A 39 8.80 -6.27 -3.71
C VAL A 39 10.10 -6.09 -2.93
N VAL A 40 10.01 -5.73 -1.65
CA VAL A 40 11.18 -5.57 -0.79
C VAL A 40 11.87 -6.90 -0.51
N GLN A 41 11.15 -8.01 -0.36
CA GLN A 41 11.73 -9.34 -0.14
C GLN A 41 12.39 -9.92 -1.39
N GLN A 42 11.83 -9.68 -2.58
CA GLN A 42 12.27 -10.27 -3.83
C GLN A 42 13.35 -9.45 -4.54
N THR A 43 13.44 -8.15 -4.25
CA THR A 43 14.41 -7.25 -4.88
C THR A 43 15.65 -7.10 -4.03
N ARG A 44 16.81 -7.49 -4.57
CA ARG A 44 18.10 -7.12 -3.96
C ARG A 44 18.39 -5.67 -4.28
N VAL A 45 18.55 -4.85 -3.24
CA VAL A 45 18.94 -3.44 -3.35
C VAL A 45 20.29 -3.23 -2.70
N ALA A 46 21.19 -2.50 -3.35
CA ALA A 46 22.54 -2.22 -2.87
C ALA A 46 22.62 -0.94 -2.03
N SER A 47 21.58 -0.09 -2.07
CA SER A 47 21.54 1.18 -1.34
C SER A 47 20.12 1.62 -1.00
N THR A 48 20.01 2.57 -0.06
CA THR A 48 18.73 3.23 0.27
C THR A 48 18.12 3.96 -0.92
N ALA A 49 18.94 4.60 -1.76
CA ALA A 49 18.47 5.29 -2.95
C ALA A 49 17.84 4.33 -3.98
N GLU A 50 18.40 3.13 -4.12
CA GLU A 50 17.85 2.09 -4.99
C GLU A 50 16.53 1.50 -4.44
N LEU A 51 16.45 1.35 -3.11
CA LEU A 51 15.20 0.96 -2.46
C LEU A 51 14.10 2.00 -2.70
N GLU A 52 14.41 3.28 -2.53
CA GLU A 52 13.47 4.38 -2.80
C GLU A 52 13.00 4.36 -4.25
N ALA A 53 13.92 4.25 -5.22
CA ALA A 53 13.57 4.15 -6.63
C ALA A 53 12.67 2.93 -6.94
N THR A 54 12.96 1.79 -6.31
CA THR A 54 12.16 0.56 -6.45
C THR A 54 10.73 0.78 -5.94
N LEU A 55 10.56 1.36 -4.75
CA LEU A 55 9.26 1.62 -4.16
C LEU A 55 8.45 2.68 -4.95
N LEU A 56 9.11 3.74 -5.43
CA LEU A 56 8.48 4.75 -6.27
C LEU A 56 8.00 4.16 -7.60
N ASN A 57 8.79 3.26 -8.20
CA ASN A 57 8.40 2.55 -9.40
C ASN A 57 7.21 1.62 -9.14
N ASP A 58 7.21 0.87 -8.03
CA ASP A 58 6.10 -0.01 -7.67
C ASP A 58 4.79 0.76 -7.46
N LEU A 59 4.85 1.91 -6.77
CA LEU A 59 3.73 2.82 -6.57
C LEU A 59 3.18 3.31 -7.92
N LYS A 60 4.06 3.72 -8.84
CA LYS A 60 3.66 4.18 -10.17
C LYS A 60 2.96 3.06 -10.95
N ILE A 61 3.54 1.86 -10.95
CA ILE A 61 2.96 0.69 -11.62
C ILE A 61 1.60 0.35 -11.03
N TYR A 62 1.49 0.28 -9.70
CA TYR A 62 0.23 -0.02 -9.02
C TYR A 62 -0.88 0.96 -9.41
N ASN A 63 -0.60 2.26 -9.31
CA ASN A 63 -1.62 3.28 -9.44
C ASN A 63 -2.04 3.56 -10.88
N HIS A 64 -1.14 3.36 -11.85
CA HIS A 64 -1.36 3.80 -13.23
C HIS A 64 -1.36 2.69 -14.27
N HIS A 65 -0.76 1.54 -13.97
CA HIS A 65 -0.47 0.52 -15.00
C HIS A 65 -1.00 -0.88 -14.66
N LEU A 66 -1.26 -1.20 -13.39
CA LEU A 66 -1.74 -2.52 -12.98
C LEU A 66 -3.25 -2.49 -12.66
N PRO A 67 -4.10 -3.08 -13.52
CA PRO A 67 -5.51 -3.25 -13.22
C PRO A 67 -5.73 -4.09 -11.97
N GLN A 68 -6.73 -3.72 -11.17
CA GLN A 68 -7.09 -4.44 -9.95
C GLN A 68 -8.42 -5.16 -10.15
N GLU A 69 -8.46 -6.47 -9.93
CA GLU A 69 -9.70 -7.26 -10.03
C GLU A 69 -10.79 -6.70 -9.10
N ALA A 70 -10.41 -6.31 -7.88
CA ALA A 70 -11.29 -5.71 -6.89
C ALA A 70 -11.87 -4.33 -7.33
N LEU A 71 -11.28 -3.70 -8.34
CA LEU A 71 -11.76 -2.46 -8.96
C LEU A 71 -12.40 -2.71 -10.33
N GLY A 72 -12.82 -3.95 -10.61
CA GLY A 72 -13.43 -4.31 -11.89
C GLY A 72 -12.43 -4.28 -13.05
N HIS A 73 -11.19 -4.70 -12.80
CA HIS A 73 -10.10 -4.69 -13.80
C HIS A 73 -9.75 -3.28 -14.31
N THR A 74 -9.78 -2.29 -13.43
CA THR A 74 -9.30 -0.93 -13.70
C THR A 74 -8.15 -0.56 -12.79
N THR A 75 -7.33 0.42 -13.20
CA THR A 75 -6.26 0.91 -12.32
C THR A 75 -6.84 1.80 -11.22
N PRO A 76 -6.19 1.91 -10.03
CA PRO A 76 -6.66 2.77 -8.95
C PRO A 76 -6.92 4.21 -9.38
N THR A 77 -6.04 4.77 -10.22
CA THR A 77 -6.21 6.15 -10.73
C THR A 77 -7.43 6.26 -11.64
N GLN A 78 -7.70 5.26 -12.49
CA GLN A 78 -8.91 5.26 -13.33
C GLN A 78 -10.17 5.16 -12.47
N ALA A 79 -10.19 4.27 -11.50
CA ALA A 79 -11.33 4.10 -10.59
C ALA A 79 -11.66 5.39 -9.84
N ILE A 80 -10.64 6.06 -9.26
CA ILE A 80 -10.84 7.33 -8.54
C ILE A 80 -11.37 8.42 -9.48
N LYS A 81 -10.80 8.56 -10.68
CA LYS A 81 -11.27 9.55 -11.67
C LYS A 81 -12.73 9.31 -12.09
N GLU A 82 -13.15 8.05 -12.16
CA GLU A 82 -14.54 7.71 -12.48
C GLU A 82 -15.47 7.95 -11.29
N TRP A 83 -15.04 7.61 -10.08
CA TRP A 83 -15.81 7.88 -8.87
C TRP A 83 -15.98 9.37 -8.60
N GLN A 84 -15.00 10.21 -8.92
CA GLN A 84 -15.17 11.67 -8.82
C GLN A 84 -16.34 12.19 -9.68
N LYS A 85 -16.62 11.54 -10.82
CA LYS A 85 -17.73 11.91 -11.69
C LYS A 85 -19.04 11.28 -11.26
N THR A 86 -19.01 10.01 -10.87
CA THR A 86 -20.20 9.19 -10.64
C THR A 86 -20.68 9.20 -9.19
N LYS A 87 -19.80 9.56 -8.25
CA LYS A 87 -20.01 9.58 -6.81
C LYS A 87 -19.33 10.80 -6.17
N PRO A 88 -19.66 12.04 -6.60
CA PRO A 88 -19.01 13.25 -6.09
C PRO A 88 -19.16 13.43 -4.57
N GLU A 89 -20.20 12.86 -3.96
CA GLU A 89 -20.44 12.88 -2.52
C GLU A 89 -19.32 12.21 -1.69
N LEU A 90 -18.51 11.34 -2.30
CA LEU A 90 -17.36 10.73 -1.64
C LEU A 90 -16.14 11.66 -1.52
N PHE A 91 -16.18 12.83 -2.16
CA PHE A 91 -15.05 13.75 -2.28
C PHE A 91 -15.34 15.16 -1.74
N ASN A 92 -16.48 15.36 -1.07
CA ASN A 92 -16.94 16.65 -0.53
C ASN A 92 -16.83 16.72 0.99
#